data_AF-A0A4P5ZG94-F1
#
_entry.id   AF-A0A4P5ZG94-F1
#
_cell.length_a   1.000
_cell.length_b   1.000
_cell.length_c   1.000
_cell.angle_alpha   90.00
_cell.angle_beta   90.00
_cell.angle_gamma   90.00
#
_symmetry.space_group_name_H-M   'P 1'
#
loop_
_entity.id
_entity.type
_entity.pdbx_description
1 polymer ?
#
loop_
_entity_poly.entity_id
_entity_poly.type
_entity_poly.pdbx_seq_one_letter_code
_entity_poly.pdbx_strand_id
1 'polypeptide(L)'
;MSLVYDYLKSKVVNLDGTNRWLGKDVLEISEEIYGFVNNGVNNFPVVSTLTGLTEPIFDPIKQIAEQLIALPDIGIMSGLLTLESIYGINKAYNTKLYRGQNLTAYANSLMSRDIPSSDDDYYYLIGISAYNETLNIPLLNSEITNLQSKVGGIQSQAQSTINQFADKFGLDYLQDKITELEGLISSAGESASNTIKNQLYRLKNFVKKFMGISSSPQSIPIASYGTFGAIELIIPTDKPKLTDVMGVINKLANWFLSMFSIPNQILEVLTHTVTSVVCKAIGSAGAEVSRYLSAGLLQSLPQLVPAVGSATGTLFGGAWAVLMGYAPWIALVAGLILVAFKLSDKKVKFGRLVYLFGTRLSGSPDTGFAGTYDMNEKQMRDYIIDFAKRMLNEAKSTYVKFWAFNINNDEEVALMFDLTNINEPIEISDKTIQTTTWDSLKHFAE
;
A
#
# COMPACT_ATOMS: atom_id res chain seq x y z
N MET A 1 -8.99 5.40 12.81
CA MET A 1 -9.05 5.33 11.34
C MET A 1 -9.99 6.38 10.73
N SER A 2 -11.23 6.58 11.21
CA SER A 2 -12.21 7.50 10.55
C SER A 2 -11.75 8.96 10.44
N LEU A 3 -11.15 9.55 11.49
CA LEU A 3 -10.73 10.96 11.48
C LEU A 3 -9.72 11.32 10.38
N VAL A 4 -8.83 10.40 10.02
CA VAL A 4 -7.84 10.63 8.94
C VAL A 4 -8.53 10.62 7.57
N TYR A 5 -9.52 9.76 7.37
CA TYR A 5 -10.24 9.68 6.09
C TYR A 5 -11.24 10.80 5.93
N ASP A 6 -11.90 11.24 7.01
CA ASP A 6 -12.73 12.45 7.00
C ASP A 6 -11.87 13.68 6.63
N TYR A 7 -10.66 13.75 7.19
CA TYR A 7 -9.69 14.78 6.83
C TYR A 7 -9.30 14.71 5.34
N LEU A 8 -8.96 13.53 4.81
CA LEU A 8 -8.60 13.37 3.40
C LEU A 8 -9.79 13.66 2.47
N LYS A 9 -10.99 13.22 2.83
CA LYS A 9 -12.22 13.48 2.07
C LYS A 9 -12.54 14.97 2.04
N SER A 10 -12.28 15.70 3.14
CA SER A 10 -12.42 17.17 3.17
C SER A 10 -11.48 17.91 2.20
N LYS A 11 -10.43 17.26 1.69
CA LYS A 11 -9.56 17.84 0.66
C LYS A 11 -10.18 17.80 -0.73
N VAL A 12 -11.21 16.98 -0.95
CA VAL A 12 -11.94 16.95 -2.22
C VAL A 12 -12.96 18.09 -2.20
N VAL A 13 -12.74 19.08 -3.08
CA VAL A 13 -13.59 20.26 -3.18
C VAL A 13 -14.28 20.24 -4.55
N ASN A 14 -15.61 20.28 -4.57
CA ASN A 14 -16.37 20.44 -5.79
C ASN A 14 -16.47 21.93 -6.13
N LEU A 15 -15.94 22.32 -7.29
CA LEU A 15 -16.02 23.68 -7.81
C LEU A 15 -16.57 23.59 -9.24
N ASP A 16 -17.69 24.24 -9.50
CA ASP A 16 -18.33 24.32 -10.81
C ASP A 16 -18.59 22.93 -11.44
N GLY A 17 -19.06 21.98 -10.62
CA GLY A 17 -19.34 20.61 -11.04
C GLY A 17 -18.10 19.74 -11.23
N THR A 18 -16.89 20.27 -11.00
CA THR A 18 -15.62 19.54 -11.12
C THR A 18 -15.03 19.23 -9.74
N ASN A 19 -14.67 17.98 -9.49
CA ASN A 19 -14.00 17.59 -8.24
C ASN A 19 -12.50 17.87 -8.32
N ARG A 20 -11.98 18.59 -7.33
CA ARG A 20 -10.57 19.02 -7.29
C ARG A 20 -9.94 18.75 -5.94
N TRP A 21 -8.70 18.28 -5.95
CA TRP A 21 -7.91 18.13 -4.73
C TRP A 21 -7.43 19.50 -4.25
N LEU A 22 -7.71 19.82 -2.99
CA LEU A 22 -7.43 21.11 -2.35
C LEU A 22 -8.08 22.32 -3.07
N GLY A 23 -9.12 22.09 -3.88
CA GLY A 23 -9.78 23.12 -4.68
C GLY A 23 -8.90 23.72 -5.79
N LYS A 24 -7.75 23.10 -6.11
CA LYS A 24 -6.86 23.60 -7.16
C LYS A 24 -7.27 23.06 -8.53
N ASP A 25 -7.36 23.96 -9.50
CA ASP A 25 -7.70 23.70 -10.90
C ASP A 25 -6.95 22.50 -11.49
N VAL A 26 -5.62 22.57 -11.51
CA VAL A 26 -4.74 21.57 -12.12
C VAL A 26 -4.71 20.24 -11.35
N LEU A 27 -5.32 20.20 -10.16
CA LEU A 27 -5.46 19.00 -9.34
C LEU A 27 -6.87 18.41 -9.47
N GLU A 28 -7.41 18.41 -10.68
CA GLU A 28 -8.67 17.77 -11.01
C GLU A 28 -8.62 16.26 -10.74
N ILE A 29 -9.75 15.73 -10.26
CA ILE A 29 -9.92 14.33 -9.88
C ILE A 29 -10.81 13.68 -10.94
N SER A 30 -10.30 12.64 -11.62
CA SER A 30 -11.08 11.89 -12.61
C SER A 30 -12.33 11.25 -11.99
N GLU A 31 -13.39 11.06 -12.78
CA GLU A 31 -14.63 10.46 -12.29
C GLU A 31 -14.44 9.04 -11.72
N GLU A 32 -13.57 8.24 -12.35
CA GLU A 32 -13.29 6.86 -11.90
C GLU A 32 -12.73 6.84 -10.47
N ILE A 33 -11.66 7.60 -10.19
CA ILE A 33 -11.09 7.66 -8.83
C ILE A 33 -12.04 8.36 -7.84
N TYR A 34 -12.84 9.32 -8.29
CA TYR A 34 -13.88 9.93 -7.44
C TYR A 34 -14.97 8.91 -7.07
N GLY A 35 -15.28 7.97 -7.97
CA GLY A 35 -16.11 6.81 -7.70
C GLY A 35 -15.55 5.94 -6.57
N PHE A 36 -14.24 5.66 -6.58
CA PHE A 36 -13.58 4.89 -5.52
C PHE A 36 -13.72 5.54 -4.15
N VAL A 37 -13.50 6.86 -4.08
CA VAL A 37 -13.56 7.65 -2.84
C VAL A 37 -14.97 7.71 -2.22
N ASN A 38 -16.02 7.42 -3.00
CA ASN A 38 -17.40 7.46 -2.51
C ASN A 38 -18.06 6.10 -2.39
N ASN A 39 -17.76 5.18 -3.30
CA ASN A 39 -18.50 3.93 -3.46
C ASN A 39 -17.59 2.69 -3.40
N GLY A 40 -16.29 2.85 -3.14
CA GLY A 40 -15.31 1.77 -3.25
C GLY A 40 -15.14 1.29 -4.70
N VAL A 41 -14.69 0.05 -4.88
CA VAL A 41 -14.27 -0.46 -6.19
C VAL A 41 -15.41 -1.06 -7.03
N ASN A 42 -16.65 -1.04 -6.51
CA ASN A 42 -17.79 -1.80 -7.04
C ASN A 42 -18.12 -1.51 -8.51
N ASN A 43 -17.85 -0.29 -8.97
CA ASN A 43 -18.17 0.13 -10.33
C ASN A 43 -16.96 0.09 -11.27
N PHE A 44 -15.83 -0.49 -10.84
CA PHE A 44 -14.64 -0.56 -11.67
C PHE A 44 -14.63 -1.86 -12.50
N PRO A 45 -14.64 -1.80 -13.84
CA PRO A 45 -14.80 -2.99 -14.69
C PRO A 45 -13.77 -4.08 -14.44
N VAL A 46 -12.53 -3.73 -14.11
CA VAL A 46 -11.49 -4.72 -13.82
C VAL A 46 -11.86 -5.61 -12.63
N VAL A 47 -12.56 -5.08 -11.63
CA VAL A 47 -12.94 -5.86 -10.45
C VAL A 47 -13.89 -6.98 -10.84
N SER A 48 -14.84 -6.72 -11.74
CA SER A 48 -15.76 -7.76 -12.21
C SER A 48 -15.03 -8.87 -12.98
N THR A 49 -14.00 -8.51 -13.75
CA THR A 49 -13.09 -9.48 -14.39
C THR A 49 -12.37 -10.35 -13.35
N LEU A 50 -11.83 -9.76 -12.28
CA LEU A 50 -11.10 -10.49 -11.24
C LEU A 50 -12.01 -11.40 -10.41
N THR A 51 -13.22 -10.94 -10.07
CA THR A 51 -14.21 -11.79 -9.36
C THR A 51 -14.79 -12.89 -10.25
N GLY A 52 -14.74 -12.68 -11.57
CA GLY A 52 -15.24 -13.62 -12.58
C GLY A 52 -14.24 -14.70 -13.00
N LEU A 53 -13.04 -14.75 -12.40
CA LEU A 53 -12.05 -15.80 -12.66
C LEU A 53 -12.61 -17.16 -12.23
N THR A 54 -12.44 -18.18 -13.07
CA THR A 54 -13.04 -19.51 -12.86
C THR A 54 -11.99 -20.60 -12.70
N GLU A 55 -10.76 -20.35 -13.12
CA GLU A 55 -9.67 -21.30 -12.99
C GLU A 55 -9.20 -21.40 -11.53
N PRO A 56 -9.10 -22.60 -10.93
CA PRO A 56 -8.75 -22.77 -9.51
C PRO A 56 -7.42 -22.13 -9.10
N ILE A 57 -6.46 -22.06 -10.04
CA ILE A 57 -5.17 -21.39 -9.80
C ILE A 57 -5.36 -19.89 -9.47
N PHE A 58 -6.44 -19.26 -9.93
CA PHE A 58 -6.75 -17.85 -9.66
C PHE A 58 -7.66 -17.62 -8.46
N ASP A 59 -8.07 -18.68 -7.74
CA ASP A 59 -8.90 -18.56 -6.54
C ASP A 59 -8.35 -17.53 -5.53
N PRO A 60 -7.03 -17.43 -5.27
CA PRO A 60 -6.49 -16.39 -4.40
C PRO A 60 -6.81 -14.95 -4.84
N ILE A 61 -6.66 -14.66 -6.14
CA ILE A 61 -6.92 -13.33 -6.71
C ILE A 61 -8.40 -13.02 -6.64
N LYS A 62 -9.23 -14.01 -7.01
CA LYS A 62 -10.69 -13.91 -6.95
C LYS A 62 -11.16 -13.61 -5.53
N GLN A 63 -10.69 -14.36 -4.54
CA GLN A 63 -11.07 -14.16 -3.14
C GLN A 63 -10.69 -12.76 -2.64
N ILE A 64 -9.50 -12.27 -2.99
CA ILE A 64 -9.08 -10.91 -2.62
C ILE A 64 -9.96 -9.85 -3.32
N ALA A 65 -10.33 -10.03 -4.59
CA ALA A 65 -11.21 -9.11 -5.29
C ALA A 65 -12.64 -9.11 -4.71
N GLU A 66 -13.19 -10.28 -4.38
CA GLU A 66 -14.49 -10.43 -3.72
C GLU A 66 -14.49 -9.77 -2.34
N GLN A 67 -13.42 -9.95 -1.56
CA GLN A 67 -13.24 -9.31 -0.26
C GLN A 67 -13.08 -7.80 -0.37
N LEU A 68 -12.47 -7.29 -1.44
CA LEU A 68 -12.36 -5.85 -1.69
C LEU A 68 -13.73 -5.20 -1.97
N ILE A 69 -14.64 -5.92 -2.64
CA ILE A 69 -16.05 -5.50 -2.79
C ILE A 69 -16.77 -5.55 -1.43
N ALA A 70 -16.58 -6.62 -0.67
CA ALA A 70 -17.24 -6.81 0.62
C ALA A 70 -16.77 -5.81 1.70
N LEU A 71 -15.59 -5.21 1.53
CA LEU A 71 -14.96 -4.27 2.45
C LEU A 71 -14.79 -2.89 1.79
N PRO A 72 -15.88 -2.14 1.56
CA PRO A 72 -15.85 -0.87 0.83
C PRO A 72 -14.92 0.17 1.48
N ASP A 73 -14.72 0.10 2.80
CA ASP A 73 -13.80 0.99 3.53
C ASP A 73 -12.34 0.86 3.03
N ILE A 74 -11.90 -0.34 2.64
CA ILE A 74 -10.56 -0.56 2.08
C ILE A 74 -10.47 0.09 0.68
N GLY A 75 -11.52 -0.08 -0.13
CA GLY A 75 -11.62 0.58 -1.44
C GLY A 75 -11.60 2.11 -1.33
N ILE A 76 -12.40 2.68 -0.44
CA ILE A 76 -12.46 4.13 -0.18
C ILE A 76 -11.12 4.66 0.33
N MET A 77 -10.53 3.97 1.31
CA MET A 77 -9.20 4.30 1.83
C MET A 77 -8.16 4.30 0.71
N SER A 78 -8.12 3.26 -0.11
CA SER A 78 -7.15 3.14 -1.21
C SER A 78 -7.28 4.28 -2.22
N GLY A 79 -8.51 4.72 -2.54
CA GLY A 79 -8.76 5.86 -3.40
C GLY A 79 -8.26 7.18 -2.79
N LEU A 80 -8.60 7.44 -1.51
CA LEU A 80 -8.17 8.65 -0.80
C LEU A 80 -6.64 8.73 -0.66
N LEU A 81 -6.00 7.63 -0.27
CA LEU A 81 -4.55 7.56 -0.13
C LEU A 81 -3.83 7.61 -1.48
N THR A 82 -4.47 7.17 -2.57
CA THR A 82 -3.97 7.36 -3.94
C THR A 82 -3.92 8.85 -4.27
N LEU A 83 -5.00 9.60 -4.06
CA LEU A 83 -5.01 11.06 -4.30
C LEU A 83 -3.95 11.79 -3.48
N GLU A 84 -3.83 11.44 -2.20
CA GLU A 84 -2.83 12.04 -1.32
C GLU A 84 -1.39 11.68 -1.76
N SER A 85 -1.17 10.45 -2.24
CA SER A 85 0.15 10.01 -2.70
C SER A 85 0.54 10.67 -4.02
N ILE A 86 -0.37 10.75 -4.99
CA ILE A 86 -0.18 11.48 -6.25
C ILE A 86 0.12 12.95 -5.97
N TYR A 87 -0.63 13.59 -5.06
CA TYR A 87 -0.34 14.96 -4.64
C TYR A 87 1.05 15.10 -4.02
N GLY A 88 1.42 14.18 -3.12
CA GLY A 88 2.73 14.15 -2.47
C GLY A 88 3.88 13.99 -3.46
N ILE A 89 3.72 13.09 -4.44
CA ILE A 89 4.70 12.86 -5.53
C ILE A 89 4.81 14.10 -6.42
N ASN A 90 3.69 14.72 -6.81
CA ASN A 90 3.72 15.96 -7.59
C ASN A 90 4.40 17.09 -6.81
N LYS A 91 4.21 17.19 -5.49
CA LYS A 91 4.93 18.15 -4.65
C LYS A 91 6.44 17.84 -4.59
N ALA A 92 6.81 16.57 -4.44
CA ALA A 92 8.22 16.14 -4.44
C ALA A 92 8.89 16.45 -5.79
N TYR A 93 8.23 16.15 -6.90
CA TYR A 93 8.67 16.47 -8.26
C TYR A 93 8.96 17.98 -8.43
N ASN A 94 8.08 18.81 -7.86
CA ASN A 94 8.16 20.27 -7.93
C ASN A 94 9.12 20.92 -6.91
N THR A 95 9.71 20.13 -6.01
CA THR A 95 10.45 20.67 -4.87
C THR A 95 11.74 21.33 -5.32
N LYS A 96 11.87 22.62 -5.01
CA LYS A 96 13.09 23.40 -5.30
C LYS A 96 14.21 23.20 -4.29
N LEU A 97 13.89 22.68 -3.09
CA LEU A 97 14.86 22.41 -2.02
C LEU A 97 16.00 21.50 -2.47
N TYR A 98 15.76 20.72 -3.54
CA TYR A 98 16.69 19.73 -4.09
C TYR A 98 17.08 20.04 -5.54
N ARG A 99 17.01 21.29 -6.00
CA ARG A 99 17.50 21.67 -7.34
C ARG A 99 18.99 21.34 -7.47
N GLY A 100 19.28 20.25 -8.17
CA GLY A 100 20.64 19.71 -8.35
C GLY A 100 20.96 18.47 -7.50
N GLN A 101 20.05 18.01 -6.63
CA GLN A 101 20.18 16.75 -5.92
C GLN A 101 19.31 15.67 -6.56
N ASN A 102 19.86 14.47 -6.64
CA ASN A 102 19.18 13.28 -7.13
C ASN A 102 18.11 12.86 -6.10
N LEU A 103 16.81 13.00 -6.42
CA LEU A 103 15.69 12.63 -5.53
C LEU A 103 15.77 11.16 -5.09
N THR A 104 16.25 10.28 -5.97
CA THR A 104 16.51 8.87 -5.64
C THR A 104 17.61 8.74 -4.58
N ALA A 105 18.67 9.54 -4.66
CA ALA A 105 19.71 9.56 -3.63
C ALA A 105 19.17 10.07 -2.29
N TYR A 106 18.27 11.06 -2.30
CA TYR A 106 17.61 11.52 -1.09
C TYR A 106 16.71 10.44 -0.48
N ALA A 107 15.92 9.74 -1.30
CA ALA A 107 15.12 8.61 -0.86
C ALA A 107 15.98 7.50 -0.22
N ASN A 108 17.13 7.18 -0.83
CA ASN A 108 18.10 6.24 -0.27
C ASN A 108 18.67 6.70 1.07
N SER A 109 18.89 8.01 1.23
CA SER A 109 19.34 8.57 2.51
C SER A 109 18.28 8.44 3.60
N LEU A 110 16.99 8.57 3.28
CA LEU A 110 15.90 8.35 4.24
C LEU A 110 15.83 6.88 4.66
N MET A 111 15.89 5.95 3.70
CA MET A 111 15.93 4.51 4.00
C MET A 111 17.08 4.11 4.92
N SER A 112 18.22 4.80 4.82
CA SER A 112 19.39 4.53 5.67
C SER A 112 19.27 5.09 7.09
N ARG A 113 18.37 6.06 7.32
CA ARG A 113 18.20 6.76 8.59
C ARG A 113 17.07 6.19 9.43
N ASP A 114 16.05 5.65 8.79
CA ASP A 114 14.85 5.16 9.46
C ASP A 114 15.03 3.71 9.93
N ILE A 115 14.91 3.53 11.25
CA ILE A 115 14.78 2.21 11.88
C ILE A 115 13.30 1.81 11.74
N PRO A 116 12.98 0.59 11.26
CA PRO A 116 11.59 0.16 11.16
C PRO A 116 10.88 0.24 12.52
N SER A 117 9.63 0.68 12.48
CA SER A 117 8.73 0.65 13.62
C SER A 117 8.27 -0.78 13.92
N SER A 118 7.66 -1.00 15.09
CA SER A 118 7.00 -2.28 15.38
C SER A 118 5.91 -2.63 14.36
N ASP A 119 5.26 -1.61 13.79
CA ASP A 119 4.26 -1.79 12.74
C ASP A 119 4.93 -2.23 11.43
N ASP A 120 6.11 -1.69 11.10
CA ASP A 120 6.88 -2.12 9.93
C ASP A 120 7.30 -3.59 10.05
N ASP A 121 7.78 -4.03 11.21
CA ASP A 121 8.15 -5.43 11.45
C ASP A 121 6.94 -6.38 11.30
N TYR A 122 5.79 -5.97 11.86
CA TYR A 122 4.53 -6.71 11.75
C TYR A 122 4.06 -6.83 10.30
N TYR A 123 4.01 -5.71 9.57
CA TYR A 123 3.58 -5.70 8.17
C TYR A 123 4.60 -6.31 7.21
N TYR A 124 5.87 -6.39 7.57
CA TYR A 124 6.87 -7.16 6.83
C TYR A 124 6.51 -8.64 6.80
N LEU A 125 6.23 -9.25 7.97
CA LEU A 125 5.85 -10.66 8.06
C LEU A 125 4.51 -10.93 7.37
N ILE A 126 3.53 -10.06 7.56
CA ILE A 126 2.25 -10.15 6.85
C ILE A 126 2.45 -10.05 5.34
N GLY A 127 3.31 -9.15 4.88
CA GLY A 127 3.62 -9.01 3.46
C GLY A 127 4.26 -10.27 2.87
N ILE A 128 5.14 -10.92 3.62
CA ILE A 128 5.72 -12.21 3.22
C ILE A 128 4.65 -13.29 3.18
N SER A 129 3.79 -13.40 4.19
CA SER A 129 2.68 -14.35 4.19
C SER A 129 1.72 -14.09 3.01
N ALA A 130 1.45 -12.83 2.70
CA ALA A 130 0.64 -12.44 1.55
C ALA A 130 1.27 -12.91 0.25
N TYR A 131 2.57 -12.71 0.10
CA TYR A 131 3.32 -13.07 -1.09
C TYR A 131 3.47 -14.59 -1.27
N ASN A 132 3.95 -15.28 -0.24
CA ASN A 132 4.34 -16.68 -0.30
C ASN A 132 3.16 -17.63 -0.16
N GLU A 133 2.17 -17.29 0.69
CA GLU A 133 1.14 -18.25 1.12
C GLU A 133 -0.24 -17.86 0.59
N THR A 134 -0.72 -16.66 0.91
CA THR A 134 -2.10 -16.25 0.57
C THR A 134 -2.27 -16.11 -0.94
N LEU A 135 -1.33 -15.45 -1.62
CA LEU A 135 -1.33 -15.33 -3.07
C LEU A 135 -0.55 -16.47 -3.74
N ASN A 136 0.52 -16.96 -3.10
CA ASN A 136 1.50 -17.85 -3.74
C ASN A 136 1.97 -17.27 -5.09
N ILE A 137 2.56 -16.08 -5.03
CA ILE A 137 2.98 -15.30 -6.20
C ILE A 137 3.87 -16.09 -7.16
N PRO A 138 4.86 -16.90 -6.70
CA PRO A 138 5.64 -17.75 -7.61
C PRO A 138 4.79 -18.66 -8.49
N LEU A 139 3.75 -19.27 -7.93
CA LEU A 139 2.81 -20.10 -8.69
C LEU A 139 1.95 -19.25 -9.63
N LEU A 140 1.35 -18.17 -9.13
CA LEU A 140 0.51 -17.30 -9.96
C LEU A 140 1.28 -16.64 -11.11
N ASN A 141 2.58 -16.39 -10.93
CA ASN A 141 3.41 -15.77 -11.95
C ASN A 141 3.55 -16.62 -13.21
N SER A 142 3.40 -17.95 -13.14
CA SER A 142 3.37 -18.79 -14.34
C SER A 142 2.16 -18.49 -15.24
N GLU A 143 1.11 -17.88 -14.68
CA GLU A 143 -0.14 -17.54 -15.37
C GLU A 143 -0.29 -16.03 -15.65
N ILE A 144 0.76 -15.23 -15.48
CA ILE A 144 0.67 -13.77 -15.63
C ILE A 144 0.19 -13.35 -17.02
N THR A 145 0.61 -14.06 -18.08
CA THR A 145 0.17 -13.82 -19.46
C THR A 145 -1.31 -14.13 -19.66
N ASN A 146 -1.83 -15.15 -18.97
CA ASN A 146 -3.24 -15.50 -18.98
C ASN A 146 -4.07 -14.39 -18.31
N LEU A 147 -3.62 -13.90 -17.15
CA LEU A 147 -4.24 -12.74 -16.48
C LEU A 147 -4.23 -11.50 -17.37
N GLN A 148 -3.09 -11.18 -18.00
CA GLN A 148 -2.97 -10.07 -18.95
C GLN A 148 -3.97 -10.18 -20.10
N SER A 149 -4.22 -11.39 -20.62
CA SER A 149 -5.20 -11.59 -21.68
C SER A 149 -6.65 -11.33 -21.23
N LYS A 150 -6.95 -11.49 -19.93
CA LYS A 150 -8.28 -11.29 -19.36
C LYS A 150 -8.54 -9.82 -18.99
N VAL A 151 -7.56 -9.14 -18.39
CA VAL A 151 -7.72 -7.73 -17.96
C VAL A 151 -7.34 -6.71 -19.02
N GLY A 152 -6.43 -7.06 -19.92
CA GLY A 152 -5.98 -6.21 -21.03
C GLY A 152 -4.98 -5.12 -20.65
N GLY A 153 -4.61 -4.32 -21.66
CA GLY A 153 -3.72 -3.17 -21.52
C GLY A 153 -4.49 -1.90 -21.15
N ILE A 154 -3.88 -1.08 -20.29
CA ILE A 154 -4.51 0.13 -19.72
C ILE A 154 -3.94 1.43 -20.29
N GLN A 155 -2.95 1.31 -21.17
CA GLN A 155 -2.15 2.42 -21.67
C GLN A 155 -2.98 3.43 -22.48
N SER A 156 -3.88 2.98 -23.35
CA SER A 156 -4.71 3.88 -24.17
C SER A 156 -5.62 4.74 -23.32
N GLN A 157 -6.24 4.14 -22.29
CA GLN A 157 -7.12 4.86 -21.37
C GLN A 157 -6.33 5.85 -20.52
N ALA A 158 -5.20 5.43 -19.95
CA ALA A 158 -4.32 6.31 -19.21
C ALA A 158 -3.82 7.49 -20.07
N GLN A 159 -3.38 7.22 -21.31
CA GLN A 159 -2.92 8.26 -22.23
C GLN A 159 -4.04 9.23 -22.61
N SER A 160 -5.27 8.74 -22.79
CA SER A 160 -6.42 9.60 -23.04
C SER A 160 -6.63 10.60 -21.90
N THR A 161 -6.59 10.15 -20.65
CA THR A 161 -6.70 11.02 -19.48
C THR A 161 -5.52 12.01 -19.41
N ILE A 162 -4.30 11.56 -19.66
CA ILE A 162 -3.11 12.44 -19.68
C ILE A 162 -3.24 13.54 -20.74
N ASN A 163 -3.71 13.18 -21.93
CA ASN A 163 -3.95 14.14 -23.02
C ASN A 163 -5.05 15.14 -22.64
N GLN A 164 -6.14 14.69 -22.03
CA GLN A 164 -7.20 15.60 -21.55
C GLN A 164 -6.67 16.63 -20.53
N PHE A 165 -5.77 16.23 -19.63
CA PHE A 165 -5.10 17.18 -18.74
C PHE A 165 -4.23 18.18 -19.50
N ALA A 166 -3.46 17.71 -20.48
CA ALA A 166 -2.61 18.55 -21.32
C ALA A 166 -3.45 19.54 -22.14
N ASP A 167 -4.58 19.12 -22.69
CA ASP A 167 -5.47 19.99 -23.47
C ASP A 167 -6.18 21.02 -22.57
N LYS A 168 -6.65 20.59 -21.38
CA LYS A 168 -7.42 21.44 -20.47
C LYS A 168 -6.57 22.45 -19.68
N PHE A 169 -5.34 22.07 -19.33
CA PHE A 169 -4.47 22.84 -18.43
C PHE A 169 -3.06 23.09 -19.01
N GLY A 170 -2.92 22.96 -20.33
CA GLY A 170 -1.67 23.11 -21.05
C GLY A 170 -1.28 24.56 -21.35
N LEU A 171 -0.34 24.72 -22.28
CA LEU A 171 0.19 26.04 -22.65
C LEU A 171 -0.88 26.99 -23.18
N ASP A 172 -1.81 26.50 -24.00
CA ASP A 172 -2.89 27.32 -24.56
C ASP A 172 -3.79 27.86 -23.44
N TYR A 173 -4.20 26.99 -22.50
CA TYR A 173 -4.93 27.40 -21.30
C TYR A 173 -4.19 28.47 -20.49
N LEU A 174 -2.88 28.31 -20.28
CA LEU A 174 -2.08 29.28 -19.55
C LEU A 174 -1.94 30.60 -20.31
N GLN A 175 -1.85 30.56 -21.64
CA GLN A 175 -1.75 31.74 -22.51
C GLN A 175 -3.07 32.50 -22.57
N ASP A 176 -4.20 31.80 -22.62
CA ASP A 176 -5.53 32.39 -22.51
C ASP A 176 -5.69 33.12 -21.18
N LYS A 177 -5.25 32.52 -20.08
CA LYS A 177 -5.27 33.15 -18.75
C LYS A 177 -4.33 34.35 -18.64
N ILE A 178 -3.19 34.35 -19.33
CA ILE A 178 -2.33 35.55 -19.44
C ILE A 178 -3.10 36.67 -20.14
N THR A 179 -3.71 36.37 -21.28
CA THR A 179 -4.44 37.34 -22.12
C THR A 179 -5.63 37.93 -21.37
N GLU A 180 -6.39 37.09 -20.64
CA GLU A 180 -7.49 37.52 -19.78
C GLU A 180 -7.03 38.52 -18.71
N LEU A 181 -5.94 38.21 -17.99
CA LEU A 181 -5.40 39.09 -16.95
C LEU A 181 -4.83 40.40 -17.52
N GLU A 182 -4.22 40.36 -18.70
CA GLU A 182 -3.76 41.56 -19.42
C GLU A 182 -4.92 42.45 -19.84
N GLY A 183 -6.01 41.87 -20.33
CA GLY A 183 -7.25 42.59 -20.66
C GLY A 183 -7.88 43.27 -19.44
N LEU A 184 -7.93 42.56 -18.30
CA LEU A 184 -8.42 43.12 -17.03
C LEU A 184 -7.58 44.30 -16.54
N ILE A 185 -6.24 44.18 -16.62
CA ILE A 185 -5.34 45.27 -16.23
C ILE A 185 -5.49 46.46 -17.18
N SER A 186 -5.56 46.21 -18.49
CA SER A 186 -5.72 47.27 -19.49
C SER A 186 -7.03 48.03 -19.32
N SER A 187 -8.10 47.33 -18.94
CA SER A 187 -9.43 47.92 -18.70
C SER A 187 -9.50 48.71 -17.38
N ALA A 188 -8.78 48.27 -16.35
CA ALA A 188 -8.77 48.90 -15.03
C ALA A 188 -7.69 49.99 -14.85
N GLY A 189 -6.69 50.04 -15.74
CA GLY A 189 -5.61 51.04 -15.72
C GLY A 189 -4.79 51.02 -14.42
N GLU A 190 -4.49 52.19 -13.87
CA GLU A 190 -3.74 52.32 -12.60
C GLU A 190 -4.47 51.67 -11.41
N SER A 191 -5.81 51.64 -11.44
CA SER A 191 -6.69 51.05 -10.42
C SER A 191 -6.70 49.51 -10.44
N ALA A 192 -6.01 48.87 -11.38
CA ALA A 192 -5.90 47.42 -11.42
C ALA A 192 -5.26 46.87 -10.15
N SER A 193 -5.94 45.91 -9.51
CA SER A 193 -5.51 45.31 -8.24
C SER A 193 -4.11 44.70 -8.33
N ASN A 194 -3.29 44.96 -7.31
CA ASN A 194 -1.97 44.34 -7.15
C ASN A 194 -2.04 42.80 -7.16
N THR A 195 -3.16 42.21 -6.76
CA THR A 195 -3.38 40.76 -6.82
C THR A 195 -3.37 40.26 -8.27
N ILE A 196 -4.07 40.94 -9.18
CA ILE A 196 -4.14 40.59 -10.61
C ILE A 196 -2.77 40.77 -11.27
N LYS A 197 -2.09 41.89 -10.98
CA LYS A 197 -0.72 42.17 -11.46
C LYS A 197 0.27 41.09 -11.00
N ASN A 198 0.20 40.70 -9.73
CA ASN A 198 1.05 39.63 -9.17
C ASN A 198 0.75 38.26 -9.78
N GLN A 199 -0.52 37.95 -10.03
CA GLN A 199 -0.89 36.70 -10.70
C GLN A 199 -0.35 36.66 -12.13
N LEU A 200 -0.52 37.73 -12.90
CA LEU A 200 0.02 37.83 -14.26
C LEU A 200 1.54 37.64 -14.26
N TYR A 201 2.26 38.30 -13.35
CA TYR A 201 3.70 38.14 -13.20
C TYR A 201 4.09 36.68 -12.90
N ARG A 202 3.39 36.02 -11.98
CA ARG A 202 3.61 34.60 -11.66
C ARG A 202 3.37 33.71 -12.87
N LEU A 203 2.26 33.91 -13.57
CA LEU A 203 1.86 33.12 -14.72
C LEU A 203 2.84 33.27 -15.89
N LYS A 204 3.26 34.49 -16.22
CA LYS A 204 4.32 34.74 -17.22
C LYS A 204 5.64 34.06 -16.84
N ASN A 205 6.06 34.16 -15.58
CA ASN A 205 7.27 33.50 -15.10
C ASN A 205 7.15 31.98 -15.02
N PHE A 206 5.92 31.49 -14.88
CA PHE A 206 5.61 30.07 -14.84
C PHE A 206 5.68 29.50 -16.26
N VAL A 207 4.98 30.10 -17.24
CA VAL A 207 5.06 29.76 -18.68
C VAL A 207 6.50 29.80 -19.21
N LYS A 208 7.29 30.82 -18.85
CA LYS A 208 8.72 30.87 -19.21
C LYS A 208 9.52 29.64 -18.77
N LYS A 209 9.14 28.99 -17.66
CA LYS A 209 9.81 27.77 -17.17
C LYS A 209 9.37 26.51 -17.93
N PHE A 210 8.27 26.56 -18.68
CA PHE A 210 7.83 25.46 -19.54
C PHE A 210 8.57 25.39 -20.87
N MET A 211 9.33 26.42 -21.27
CA MET A 211 10.02 26.48 -22.58
C MET A 211 11.17 25.46 -22.77
N GLY A 212 11.14 24.34 -22.05
CA GLY A 212 12.00 23.16 -22.24
C GLY A 212 11.33 21.84 -21.82
N ILE A 213 10.04 21.85 -21.45
CA ILE A 213 9.21 20.67 -21.20
C ILE A 213 8.38 20.46 -22.48
N SER A 214 8.27 19.23 -23.00
CA SER A 214 7.57 19.03 -24.27
C SER A 214 6.11 19.50 -24.17
N SER A 215 5.68 20.29 -25.15
CA SER A 215 4.31 20.82 -25.24
C SER A 215 3.28 19.74 -25.55
N SER A 216 3.74 18.60 -26.07
CA SER A 216 2.92 17.42 -26.33
C SER A 216 3.47 16.25 -25.53
N PRO A 217 2.64 15.48 -24.80
CA PRO A 217 3.07 14.22 -24.24
C PRO A 217 3.53 13.32 -25.38
N GLN A 218 4.78 12.83 -25.32
CA GLN A 218 5.17 11.78 -26.24
C GLN A 218 4.38 10.52 -25.87
N SER A 219 3.81 9.84 -26.87
CA SER A 219 3.20 8.54 -26.66
C SER A 219 4.22 7.65 -25.97
N ILE A 220 3.87 7.08 -24.82
CA ILE A 220 4.71 6.11 -24.14
C ILE A 220 5.02 5.02 -25.18
N PRO A 221 6.30 4.78 -25.55
CA PRO A 221 6.62 3.78 -26.55
C PRO A 221 5.96 2.45 -26.15
N ILE A 222 5.45 1.70 -27.13
CA ILE A 222 5.08 0.29 -26.94
C ILE A 222 6.39 -0.48 -26.75
N ALA A 223 7.02 -0.31 -25.59
CA ALA A 223 8.14 -1.11 -25.17
C ALA A 223 7.59 -2.47 -24.73
N SER A 224 8.35 -3.52 -25.00
CA SER A 224 8.11 -4.89 -24.52
C SER A 224 7.47 -4.87 -23.13
N TYR A 225 6.29 -5.47 -23.00
CA TYR A 225 5.79 -5.85 -21.69
C TYR A 225 6.88 -6.71 -21.03
N GLY A 226 7.17 -6.45 -19.75
CA GLY A 226 8.23 -7.17 -19.03
C GLY A 226 8.08 -8.68 -19.24
N THR A 227 9.18 -9.35 -19.59
CA THR A 227 9.21 -10.81 -19.55
C THR A 227 9.42 -11.20 -18.10
N PHE A 228 8.40 -11.81 -17.49
CA PHE A 228 8.51 -12.29 -16.12
C PHE A 228 9.27 -13.59 -16.12
N GLY A 229 10.52 -13.55 -15.65
CA GLY A 229 11.27 -14.76 -15.33
C GLY A 229 10.62 -15.54 -14.19
N ALA A 230 11.19 -16.69 -13.85
CA ALA A 230 10.81 -17.38 -12.63
C ALA A 230 11.01 -16.44 -11.43
N ILE A 231 9.99 -16.35 -10.56
CA ILE A 231 10.07 -15.57 -9.33
C ILE A 231 10.05 -16.54 -8.15
N GLU A 232 10.90 -16.30 -7.15
CA GLU A 232 11.06 -17.16 -5.99
C GLU A 232 10.29 -16.64 -4.77
N LEU A 233 10.06 -17.55 -3.81
CA LEU A 233 9.53 -17.20 -2.50
C LEU A 233 10.45 -16.20 -1.79
N ILE A 234 9.86 -15.31 -0.99
CA ILE A 234 10.61 -14.38 -0.15
C ILE A 234 11.05 -15.11 1.11
N ILE A 235 12.37 -15.15 1.34
CA ILE A 235 12.94 -15.69 2.57
C ILE A 235 12.91 -14.56 3.64
N PRO A 236 12.24 -14.77 4.79
CA PRO A 236 12.24 -13.80 5.87
C PRO A 236 13.66 -13.52 6.38
N THR A 237 13.90 -12.27 6.77
CA THR A 237 15.11 -11.86 7.49
C THR A 237 14.77 -11.61 8.95
N ASP A 238 15.62 -12.10 9.86
CA ASP A 238 15.39 -12.03 11.32
C ASP A 238 15.27 -10.59 11.87
N LYS A 239 15.88 -9.62 11.17
CA LYS A 239 15.91 -8.21 11.54
C LYS A 239 15.62 -7.37 10.30
N PRO A 240 14.35 -7.25 9.88
CA PRO A 240 14.01 -6.49 8.71
C PRO A 240 14.39 -5.02 8.89
N LYS A 241 14.79 -4.39 7.79
CA LYS A 241 14.99 -2.95 7.65
C LYS A 241 13.82 -2.36 6.88
N LEU A 242 13.70 -1.03 6.88
CA LEU A 242 12.69 -0.34 6.07
C LEU A 242 12.79 -0.71 4.58
N THR A 243 14.01 -0.95 4.08
CA THR A 243 14.24 -1.45 2.71
C THR A 243 13.61 -2.80 2.44
N ASP A 244 13.55 -3.68 3.44
CA ASP A 244 13.00 -5.03 3.31
C ASP A 244 11.47 -4.98 3.33
N VAL A 245 10.89 -4.17 4.22
CA VAL A 245 9.44 -3.88 4.30
C VAL A 245 8.95 -3.33 2.95
N MET A 246 9.61 -2.28 2.47
CA MET A 246 9.32 -1.69 1.16
C MET A 246 9.58 -2.67 0.03
N GLY A 247 10.62 -3.51 0.13
CA GLY A 247 10.96 -4.52 -0.86
C GLY A 247 9.84 -5.53 -1.08
N VAL A 248 9.22 -6.02 0.00
CA VAL A 248 8.06 -6.92 -0.06
C VAL A 248 6.86 -6.23 -0.70
N ILE A 249 6.53 -5.00 -0.27
CA ILE A 249 5.41 -4.24 -0.82
C ILE A 249 5.65 -3.91 -2.31
N ASN A 250 6.87 -3.53 -2.69
CA ASN A 250 7.25 -3.28 -4.09
C ASN A 250 7.08 -4.54 -4.94
N LYS A 251 7.45 -5.73 -4.44
CA LYS A 251 7.26 -6.99 -5.16
C LYS A 251 5.77 -7.29 -5.40
N LEU A 252 4.92 -7.08 -4.39
CA LEU A 252 3.47 -7.23 -4.53
C LEU A 252 2.88 -6.22 -5.52
N ALA A 253 3.23 -4.94 -5.36
CA ALA A 253 2.80 -3.86 -6.25
C ALA A 253 3.20 -4.11 -7.69
N ASN A 254 4.46 -4.48 -7.92
CA ASN A 254 4.97 -4.79 -9.25
C ASN A 254 4.23 -5.97 -9.88
N TRP A 255 4.04 -7.07 -9.14
CA TRP A 255 3.35 -8.25 -9.66
C TRP A 255 1.88 -7.96 -10.02
N PHE A 256 1.12 -7.31 -9.14
CA PHE A 256 -0.27 -6.94 -9.43
C PHE A 256 -0.36 -5.95 -10.61
N LEU A 257 0.51 -4.95 -10.67
CA LEU A 257 0.53 -4.00 -11.79
C LEU A 257 0.86 -4.71 -13.12
N SER A 258 1.67 -5.76 -13.06
CA SER A 258 2.06 -6.55 -14.22
C SER A 258 0.92 -7.34 -14.85
N MET A 259 -0.19 -7.53 -14.14
CA MET A 259 -1.42 -8.08 -14.72
C MET A 259 -1.98 -7.15 -15.80
N PHE A 260 -1.79 -5.83 -15.65
CA PHE A 260 -2.18 -4.84 -16.65
C PHE A 260 -1.01 -4.65 -17.59
N SER A 261 -1.17 -4.85 -18.90
CA SER A 261 -0.08 -4.70 -19.86
C SER A 261 0.41 -3.24 -19.91
N ILE A 262 1.35 -2.89 -19.02
CA ILE A 262 1.88 -1.54 -18.78
C ILE A 262 3.32 -1.48 -19.30
N PRO A 263 3.72 -0.39 -19.99
CA PRO A 263 5.11 -0.19 -20.40
C PRO A 263 6.08 -0.12 -19.21
N ASN A 264 7.23 -0.81 -19.30
CA ASN A 264 8.20 -0.92 -18.20
C ASN A 264 8.65 0.42 -17.60
N GLN A 265 8.77 1.46 -18.43
CA GLN A 265 9.20 2.81 -18.02
C GLN A 265 8.22 3.44 -17.01
N ILE A 266 6.92 3.16 -17.14
CA ILE A 266 5.88 3.64 -16.23
C ILE A 266 5.63 2.62 -15.10
N LEU A 267 5.81 1.33 -15.36
CA LEU A 267 5.59 0.28 -14.36
C LEU A 267 6.38 0.53 -13.06
N GLU A 268 7.64 0.96 -13.14
CA GLU A 268 8.46 1.25 -11.96
C GLU A 268 7.94 2.47 -11.18
N VAL A 269 7.54 3.54 -11.89
CA VAL A 269 6.89 4.72 -11.29
C VAL A 269 5.62 4.32 -10.56
N LEU A 270 4.77 3.50 -11.19
CA LEU A 270 3.52 3.02 -10.61
C LEU A 270 3.76 2.09 -9.43
N THR A 271 4.78 1.23 -9.49
CA THR A 271 5.18 0.33 -8.39
C THR A 271 5.46 1.15 -7.13
N HIS A 272 6.34 2.16 -7.22
CA HIS A 272 6.61 3.03 -6.08
C HIS A 272 5.41 3.90 -5.68
N THR A 273 4.55 4.26 -6.62
CA THR A 273 3.33 5.01 -6.30
C THR A 273 2.36 4.14 -5.48
N VAL A 274 2.12 2.90 -5.89
CA VAL A 274 1.32 1.92 -5.13
C VAL A 274 1.96 1.64 -3.77
N THR A 275 3.27 1.43 -3.70
CA THR A 275 3.98 1.25 -2.42
C THR A 275 3.82 2.45 -1.51
N SER A 276 3.87 3.68 -2.04
CA SER A 276 3.57 4.88 -1.26
C SER A 276 2.16 4.84 -0.68
N VAL A 277 1.15 4.35 -1.43
CA VAL A 277 -0.23 4.24 -0.95
C VAL A 277 -0.34 3.19 0.16
N VAL A 278 0.21 2.00 -0.07
CA VAL A 278 0.16 0.88 0.90
C VAL A 278 0.92 1.24 2.18
N CYS A 279 2.14 1.78 2.06
CA CYS A 279 2.93 2.22 3.21
C CYS A 279 2.19 3.26 4.07
N LYS A 280 1.46 4.21 3.45
CA LYS A 280 0.64 5.16 4.22
C LYS A 280 -0.49 4.48 4.97
N ALA A 281 -1.16 3.51 4.33
CA ALA A 281 -2.26 2.77 4.94
C ALA A 281 -1.81 2.01 6.20
N ILE A 282 -0.58 1.48 6.18
CA ILE A 282 0.01 0.73 7.30
C ILE A 282 0.83 1.59 8.27
N GLY A 283 0.89 2.92 8.08
CA GLY A 283 1.63 3.83 8.96
C GLY A 283 3.17 3.79 8.79
N SER A 284 3.67 3.18 7.73
CA SER A 284 5.11 3.01 7.47
C SER A 284 5.79 4.29 6.97
N ALA A 285 7.00 4.55 7.44
CA ALA A 285 7.87 5.63 6.93
C ALA A 285 8.24 5.44 5.44
N GLY A 286 8.10 4.21 4.91
CA GLY A 286 8.36 3.86 3.52
C GLY A 286 7.48 4.61 2.52
N ALA A 287 6.38 5.19 3.00
CA ALA A 287 5.54 6.10 2.22
C ALA A 287 6.30 7.33 1.72
N GLU A 288 7.13 7.91 2.58
CA GLU A 288 7.92 9.08 2.21
C GLU A 288 9.03 8.72 1.23
N VAL A 289 9.74 7.63 1.47
CA VAL A 289 10.77 7.14 0.56
C VAL A 289 10.19 6.90 -0.83
N SER A 290 9.10 6.14 -0.93
CA SER A 290 8.49 5.78 -2.21
C SER A 290 7.99 6.99 -2.99
N ARG A 291 7.50 8.02 -2.28
CA ARG A 291 7.11 9.31 -2.86
C ARG A 291 8.28 9.97 -3.61
N TYR A 292 9.47 9.99 -3.02
CA TYR A 292 10.66 10.59 -3.64
C TYR A 292 11.24 9.70 -4.75
N LEU A 293 11.18 8.37 -4.62
CA LEU A 293 11.57 7.46 -5.69
C LEU A 293 10.70 7.65 -6.94
N SER A 294 9.37 7.63 -6.80
CA SER A 294 8.43 7.86 -7.91
C SER A 294 8.64 9.25 -8.55
N ALA A 295 8.79 10.29 -7.74
CA ALA A 295 9.09 11.64 -8.24
C ALA A 295 10.43 11.71 -8.99
N GLY A 296 11.47 11.04 -8.50
CA GLY A 296 12.78 10.98 -9.13
C GLY A 296 12.76 10.25 -10.47
N LEU A 297 12.02 9.15 -10.58
CA LEU A 297 11.81 8.42 -11.83
C LEU A 297 11.03 9.26 -12.85
N LEU A 298 10.02 10.03 -12.43
CA LEU A 298 9.34 10.96 -13.33
C LEU A 298 10.26 12.10 -13.79
N GLN A 299 11.22 12.54 -12.96
CA GLN A 299 12.22 13.53 -13.38
C GLN A 299 13.24 12.98 -14.37
N SER A 300 13.55 11.67 -14.32
CA SER A 300 14.41 11.03 -15.33
C SER A 300 13.67 10.68 -16.63
N LEU A 301 12.34 10.82 -16.65
CA LEU A 301 11.48 10.59 -17.81
C LEU A 301 10.69 11.86 -18.21
N PRO A 302 11.36 13.00 -18.47
CA PRO A 302 10.69 14.28 -18.73
C PRO A 302 9.77 14.24 -19.96
N GLN A 303 10.03 13.36 -20.92
CA GLN A 303 9.20 13.16 -22.12
C GLN A 303 7.79 12.60 -21.84
N LEU A 304 7.60 11.98 -20.67
CA LEU A 304 6.31 11.42 -20.25
C LEU A 304 5.47 12.41 -19.45
N VAL A 305 6.08 13.52 -19.00
CA VAL A 305 5.44 14.49 -18.10
C VAL A 305 4.91 15.67 -18.91
N PRO A 306 3.58 15.84 -19.05
CA PRO A 306 3.02 16.91 -19.86
C PRO A 306 3.20 18.28 -19.22
N ALA A 307 3.22 19.30 -20.06
CA ALA A 307 3.28 20.71 -19.68
C ALA A 307 1.95 21.21 -19.08
N VAL A 308 1.62 20.76 -17.87
CA VAL A 308 0.33 21.05 -17.20
C VAL A 308 0.51 22.01 -16.01
N GLY A 309 -0.35 23.01 -15.91
CA GLY A 309 -0.16 24.12 -14.97
C GLY A 309 -1.43 24.79 -14.44
N SER A 310 -1.34 25.37 -13.23
CA SER A 310 -2.45 26.14 -12.64
C SER A 310 -2.55 27.55 -13.22
N ALA A 311 -3.77 28.09 -13.36
CA ALA A 311 -4.06 29.48 -13.75
C ALA A 311 -3.48 30.54 -12.79
N THR A 312 -3.15 30.16 -11.57
CA THR A 312 -2.49 31.05 -10.60
C THR A 312 -0.97 31.18 -10.85
N GLY A 313 -0.40 30.34 -11.72
CA GLY A 313 1.04 30.25 -11.97
C GLY A 313 1.84 29.73 -10.77
N THR A 314 1.19 29.04 -9.82
CA THR A 314 1.83 28.61 -8.56
C THR A 314 2.12 27.12 -8.48
N LEU A 315 1.47 26.30 -9.31
CA LEU A 315 1.58 24.85 -9.27
C LEU A 315 1.74 24.27 -10.67
N PHE A 316 2.78 23.45 -10.83
CA PHE A 316 2.92 22.54 -11.97
C PHE A 316 2.28 21.20 -11.63
N GLY A 317 1.50 20.67 -12.57
CA GLY A 317 0.68 19.48 -12.40
C GLY A 317 1.03 18.36 -13.37
N GLY A 318 2.18 18.38 -14.03
CA GLY A 318 2.55 17.32 -14.98
C GLY A 318 2.63 15.94 -14.34
N ALA A 319 3.30 15.80 -13.19
CA ALA A 319 3.35 14.52 -12.47
C ALA A 319 1.97 14.09 -11.94
N TRP A 320 1.14 15.06 -11.54
CA TRP A 320 -0.27 14.80 -11.22
C TRP A 320 -1.03 14.23 -12.42
N ALA A 321 -0.92 14.85 -13.60
CA ALA A 321 -1.60 14.40 -14.82
C ALA A 321 -1.21 12.98 -15.22
N VAL A 322 0.09 12.65 -15.19
CA VAL A 322 0.60 11.30 -15.47
C VAL A 322 -0.01 10.28 -14.52
N LEU A 323 0.14 10.50 -13.22
CA LEU A 323 -0.32 9.53 -12.22
C LEU A 323 -1.85 9.48 -12.12
N MET A 324 -2.56 10.58 -12.42
CA MET A 324 -4.02 10.60 -12.47
C MET A 324 -4.54 9.73 -13.61
N GLY A 325 -3.84 9.69 -14.76
CA GLY A 325 -4.14 8.75 -15.84
C GLY A 325 -4.09 7.28 -15.41
N TYR A 326 -3.32 6.94 -14.37
CA TYR A 326 -3.21 5.58 -13.82
C TYR A 326 -3.90 5.41 -12.45
N ALA A 327 -4.53 6.46 -11.91
CA ALA A 327 -5.05 6.47 -10.54
C ALA A 327 -6.03 5.32 -10.22
N PRO A 328 -6.98 4.94 -11.11
CA PRO A 328 -7.91 3.85 -10.85
C PRO A 328 -7.19 2.51 -10.59
N TRP A 329 -6.14 2.22 -11.38
CA TRP A 329 -5.34 1.00 -11.23
C TRP A 329 -4.40 1.07 -10.03
N ILE A 330 -3.81 2.24 -9.74
CA ILE A 330 -3.02 2.44 -8.51
C ILE A 330 -3.90 2.14 -7.28
N ALA A 331 -5.10 2.70 -7.24
CA ALA A 331 -6.03 2.50 -6.12
C ALA A 331 -6.52 1.05 -6.02
N LEU A 332 -6.89 0.44 -7.15
CA LEU A 332 -7.28 -0.97 -7.19
C LEU A 332 -6.16 -1.87 -6.63
N VAL A 333 -4.94 -1.74 -7.16
CA VAL A 333 -3.81 -2.58 -6.73
C VAL A 333 -3.50 -2.37 -5.26
N ALA A 334 -3.48 -1.12 -4.79
CA ALA A 334 -3.30 -0.84 -3.36
C ALA A 334 -4.40 -1.50 -2.51
N GLY A 335 -5.66 -1.44 -2.95
CA GLY A 335 -6.79 -2.12 -2.30
C GLY A 335 -6.61 -3.64 -2.23
N LEU A 336 -6.21 -4.27 -3.34
CA LEU A 336 -5.94 -5.71 -3.42
C LEU A 336 -4.81 -6.12 -2.45
N ILE A 337 -3.72 -5.34 -2.38
CA ILE A 337 -2.61 -5.60 -1.44
C ILE A 337 -3.09 -5.49 0.01
N LEU A 338 -3.89 -4.47 0.34
CA LEU A 338 -4.39 -4.29 1.71
C LEU A 338 -5.36 -5.38 2.13
N VAL A 339 -6.19 -5.88 1.20
CA VAL A 339 -7.02 -7.07 1.45
C VAL A 339 -6.15 -8.32 1.58
N ALA A 340 -5.14 -8.49 0.74
CA ALA A 340 -4.19 -9.61 0.87
C ALA A 340 -3.53 -9.60 2.25
N PHE A 341 -3.08 -8.43 2.73
CA PHE A 341 -2.55 -8.28 4.09
C PHE A 341 -3.57 -8.69 5.14
N LYS A 342 -4.82 -8.24 5.02
CA LYS A 342 -5.89 -8.60 5.96
C LYS A 342 -6.20 -10.11 5.98
N LEU A 343 -6.14 -10.79 4.84
CA LEU A 343 -6.34 -12.24 4.76
C LEU A 343 -5.11 -13.04 5.24
N SER A 344 -3.92 -12.45 5.09
CA SER A 344 -2.63 -13.01 5.53
C SER A 344 -2.35 -12.76 7.00
N ASP A 345 -3.07 -11.80 7.58
CA ASP A 345 -3.07 -11.49 8.99
C ASP A 345 -3.74 -12.64 9.74
N LYS A 346 -2.96 -13.71 9.92
CA LYS A 346 -3.24 -14.79 10.84
C LYS A 346 -3.05 -14.23 12.24
N LYS A 347 -3.93 -13.30 12.66
CA LYS A 347 -4.07 -12.96 14.07
C LYS A 347 -4.48 -14.24 14.77
N VAL A 348 -3.49 -14.96 15.27
CA VAL A 348 -3.69 -15.83 16.40
C VAL A 348 -4.20 -14.88 17.49
N LYS A 349 -5.52 -14.86 17.69
CA LYS A 349 -6.13 -14.08 18.77
C LYS A 349 -5.67 -14.75 20.04
N PHE A 350 -4.59 -14.29 20.64
CA PHE A 350 -4.18 -14.81 21.93
C PHE A 350 -5.27 -14.49 22.93
N GLY A 351 -5.71 -15.48 23.69
CA GLY A 351 -6.61 -15.19 24.80
C GLY A 351 -5.84 -14.86 26.05
N ARG A 352 -6.61 -14.50 27.06
CA ARG A 352 -6.11 -14.00 28.34
C ARG A 352 -5.63 -15.11 29.26
N LEU A 353 -5.61 -16.36 28.81
CA LEU A 353 -5.33 -17.52 29.65
C LEU A 353 -4.23 -18.37 29.02
N VAL A 354 -3.23 -18.70 29.84
CA VAL A 354 -2.17 -19.66 29.52
C VAL A 354 -2.29 -20.84 30.48
N TYR A 355 -2.27 -22.04 29.90
CA TYR A 355 -2.31 -23.30 30.63
C TYR A 355 -1.02 -24.09 30.37
N LEU A 356 -0.49 -24.70 31.41
CA LEU A 356 0.66 -25.59 31.36
C LEU A 356 0.26 -26.96 31.93
N PHE A 357 0.64 -28.04 31.26
CA PHE A 357 0.39 -29.41 31.73
C PHE A 357 1.66 -30.24 31.68
N GLY A 358 2.17 -30.60 32.86
CA GLY A 358 3.31 -31.49 33.01
C GLY A 358 2.86 -32.91 33.31
N THR A 359 2.96 -33.82 32.32
CA THR A 359 2.59 -35.23 32.51
C THR A 359 3.73 -36.02 33.12
N ARG A 360 3.39 -36.94 34.03
CA ARG A 360 4.33 -37.88 34.66
C ARG A 360 4.02 -39.30 34.17
N LEU A 361 4.90 -40.26 34.46
CA LEU A 361 4.69 -41.68 34.11
C LEU A 361 3.41 -42.28 34.73
N SER A 362 2.95 -41.71 35.85
CA SER A 362 1.73 -42.14 36.54
C SER A 362 1.10 -40.97 37.30
N GLY A 363 -0.24 -40.95 37.36
CA GLY A 363 -1.01 -39.94 38.09
C GLY A 363 -1.51 -38.79 37.21
N SER A 364 -2.22 -37.84 37.83
CA SER A 364 -2.70 -36.64 37.17
C SER A 364 -1.55 -35.72 36.75
N PRO A 365 -1.68 -34.96 35.65
CA PRO A 365 -0.68 -33.97 35.28
C PRO A 365 -0.60 -32.87 36.35
N ASP A 366 0.59 -32.31 36.52
CA ASP A 366 0.71 -31.03 37.22
C ASP A 366 0.15 -29.95 36.30
N THR A 367 -0.59 -29.01 36.86
CA THR A 367 -1.25 -27.93 36.12
C THR A 367 -0.73 -26.57 36.56
N GLY A 368 -0.42 -25.73 35.57
CA GLY A 368 -0.10 -24.32 35.77
C GLY A 368 -1.14 -23.48 35.04
N PHE A 369 -1.67 -22.47 35.70
CA PHE A 369 -2.62 -21.53 35.10
C PHE A 369 -2.20 -20.09 35.36
N ALA A 370 -2.29 -19.26 34.32
CA ALA A 370 -2.02 -17.85 34.44
C ALA A 370 -2.91 -16.98 33.56
N GLY A 371 -3.32 -15.85 34.12
CA GLY A 371 -3.92 -14.75 33.37
C GLY A 371 -2.84 -13.92 32.67
N THR A 372 -3.10 -13.58 31.41
CA THR A 372 -2.29 -12.68 30.59
C THR A 372 -3.08 -11.40 30.27
N TYR A 373 -2.36 -10.31 30.10
CA TYR A 373 -2.92 -9.04 29.63
C TYR A 373 -2.82 -8.95 28.10
N ASP A 374 -3.25 -7.84 27.51
CA ASP A 374 -3.05 -7.59 26.07
C ASP A 374 -1.54 -7.55 25.77
N MET A 375 -1.03 -8.69 25.29
CA MET A 375 0.37 -8.92 24.92
C MET A 375 0.44 -9.16 23.42
N ASN A 376 1.47 -8.63 22.76
CA ASN A 376 1.77 -9.01 21.38
C ASN A 376 2.32 -10.45 21.31
N GLU A 377 2.43 -11.01 20.12
CA GLU A 377 2.85 -12.40 19.92
C GLU A 377 4.19 -12.73 20.61
N LYS A 378 5.20 -11.88 20.41
CA LYS A 378 6.52 -12.09 21.02
C LYS A 378 6.42 -12.10 22.54
N GLN A 379 5.71 -11.12 23.12
CA GLN A 379 5.50 -11.03 24.56
C GLN A 379 4.77 -12.27 25.11
N MET A 380 3.77 -12.78 24.39
CA MET A 380 3.03 -13.99 24.78
C MET A 380 3.95 -15.22 24.77
N ARG A 381 4.75 -15.38 23.72
CA ARG A 381 5.72 -16.49 23.59
C ARG A 381 6.77 -16.44 24.70
N ASP A 382 7.38 -15.27 24.92
CA ASP A 382 8.37 -15.06 25.99
C ASP A 382 7.76 -15.36 27.37
N TYR A 383 6.51 -14.92 27.60
CA TYR A 383 5.77 -15.16 28.82
C TYR A 383 5.52 -16.66 29.07
N ILE A 384 5.08 -17.41 28.07
CA ILE A 384 4.83 -18.86 28.17
C ILE A 384 6.10 -19.59 28.62
N ILE A 385 7.26 -19.26 28.03
CA ILE A 385 8.54 -19.90 28.39
C ILE A 385 8.97 -19.53 29.81
N ASP A 386 8.83 -18.27 30.21
CA ASP A 386 9.12 -17.84 31.58
C ASP A 386 8.21 -18.52 32.61
N PHE A 387 6.91 -18.61 32.31
CA PHE A 387 5.95 -19.29 33.17
C PHE A 387 6.25 -20.79 33.31
N ALA A 388 6.62 -21.45 32.20
CA ALA A 388 7.02 -22.85 32.19
C ALA A 388 8.29 -23.11 33.03
N LYS A 389 9.28 -22.20 32.97
CA LYS A 389 10.48 -22.28 33.83
C LYS A 389 10.14 -22.14 35.31
N ARG A 390 9.20 -21.26 35.67
CA ARG A 390 8.72 -21.11 37.04
C ARG A 390 8.06 -22.39 37.55
N MET A 391 7.16 -22.98 36.76
CA MET A 391 6.50 -24.24 37.10
C MET A 391 7.50 -25.39 37.30
N LEU A 392 8.50 -25.54 36.42
CA LEU A 392 9.53 -26.56 36.57
C LEU A 392 10.35 -26.38 37.86
N ASN A 393 10.68 -25.14 38.21
CA ASN A 393 11.42 -24.82 39.42
C ASN A 393 10.61 -25.10 40.70
N GLU A 394 9.31 -24.82 40.68
CA GLU A 394 8.40 -25.10 41.80
C GLU A 394 8.12 -26.60 41.97
N ALA A 395 7.82 -27.30 40.87
CA ALA A 395 7.51 -28.72 40.88
C ALA A 395 8.72 -29.61 41.17
N LYS A 396 9.94 -29.10 40.96
CA LYS A 396 11.23 -29.82 41.11
C LYS A 396 11.20 -31.22 40.46
N SER A 397 10.51 -31.33 39.34
CA SER A 397 10.21 -32.59 38.65
C SER A 397 10.50 -32.47 37.16
N THR A 398 10.80 -33.60 36.54
CA THR A 398 10.92 -33.73 35.08
C THR A 398 9.66 -34.39 34.53
N TYR A 399 9.10 -33.83 33.47
CA TYR A 399 7.89 -34.34 32.83
C TYR A 399 8.20 -35.24 31.63
N VAL A 400 7.35 -36.23 31.40
CA VAL A 400 7.40 -37.08 30.20
C VAL A 400 6.95 -36.28 28.98
N LYS A 401 5.88 -35.49 29.16
CA LYS A 401 5.47 -34.44 28.22
C LYS A 401 5.15 -33.18 29.00
N PHE A 402 5.58 -32.04 28.46
CA PHE A 402 5.24 -30.75 29.04
C PHE A 402 4.61 -29.89 27.97
N TRP A 403 3.32 -29.59 28.11
CA TRP A 403 2.55 -28.85 27.12
C TRP A 403 2.23 -27.46 27.63
N ALA A 404 2.30 -26.47 26.74
CA ALA A 404 1.75 -25.15 26.99
C ALA A 404 0.68 -24.81 25.97
N PHE A 405 -0.39 -24.18 26.44
CA PHE A 405 -1.50 -23.72 25.62
C PHE A 405 -1.79 -22.25 25.92
N ASN A 406 -2.05 -21.48 24.88
CA ASN A 406 -2.79 -20.23 24.99
C ASN A 406 -4.17 -20.45 24.38
N ILE A 407 -5.22 -20.19 25.16
CA ILE A 407 -6.61 -20.40 24.73
C ILE A 407 -7.23 -19.04 24.46
N ASN A 408 -7.84 -18.87 23.30
CA ASN A 408 -8.47 -17.62 22.88
C ASN A 408 -9.82 -17.39 23.60
N ASN A 409 -10.42 -16.21 23.42
CA ASN A 409 -11.71 -15.88 24.04
C ASN A 409 -12.89 -16.71 23.49
N ASP A 410 -12.69 -17.40 22.38
CA ASP A 410 -13.66 -18.29 21.72
C ASP A 410 -13.42 -19.77 22.16
N GLU A 411 -12.61 -20.00 23.21
CA GLU A 411 -12.20 -21.31 23.76
C GLU A 411 -11.39 -22.21 22.81
N GLU A 412 -10.84 -21.65 21.74
CA GLU A 412 -9.97 -22.37 20.80
C GLU A 412 -8.49 -22.22 21.17
N VAL A 413 -7.69 -23.23 20.82
CA VAL A 413 -6.23 -23.20 21.00
C VAL A 413 -5.62 -22.19 20.04
N ALA A 414 -5.08 -21.09 20.59
CA ALA A 414 -4.37 -20.07 19.84
C ALA A 414 -2.90 -20.46 19.62
N LEU A 415 -2.21 -20.92 20.68
CA LEU A 415 -0.85 -21.46 20.60
C LEU A 415 -0.75 -22.77 21.34
N MET A 416 0.13 -23.65 20.86
CA MET A 416 0.55 -24.86 21.55
C MET A 416 2.06 -25.06 21.44
N PHE A 417 2.72 -25.39 22.55
CA PHE A 417 4.14 -25.78 22.57
C PHE A 417 4.36 -27.13 23.22
N ASP A 418 5.25 -27.94 22.65
CA ASP A 418 6.00 -28.98 23.36
C ASP A 418 7.18 -28.33 24.08
N LEU A 419 7.11 -28.30 25.40
CA LEU A 419 8.13 -27.77 26.30
C LEU A 419 8.89 -28.89 27.03
N THR A 420 8.80 -30.14 26.56
CA THR A 420 9.51 -31.28 27.18
C THR A 420 11.02 -31.01 27.25
N ASN A 421 11.58 -30.35 26.23
CA ASN A 421 12.88 -29.69 26.31
C ASN A 421 12.71 -28.17 26.38
N ILE A 422 12.75 -27.60 27.59
CA ILE A 422 12.51 -26.15 27.79
C ILE A 422 13.56 -25.24 27.13
N ASN A 423 14.74 -25.78 26.81
CA ASN A 423 15.80 -25.03 26.11
C ASN A 423 15.60 -25.03 24.59
N GLU A 424 14.77 -25.94 24.07
CA GLU A 424 14.39 -26.03 22.66
C GLU A 424 12.87 -26.21 22.54
N PRO A 425 12.07 -25.18 22.87
CA PRO A 425 10.62 -25.22 22.73
C PRO A 425 10.22 -25.50 21.28
N ILE A 426 9.31 -26.45 21.07
CA ILE A 426 8.77 -26.76 19.73
C ILE A 426 7.32 -26.27 19.68
N GLU A 427 7.04 -25.33 18.79
CA GLU A 427 5.66 -24.93 18.50
C GLU A 427 4.97 -26.02 17.67
N ILE A 428 3.75 -26.38 18.07
CA ILE A 428 2.90 -27.30 17.31
C ILE A 428 1.86 -26.46 16.57
N SER A 429 1.96 -26.42 15.25
CA SER A 429 1.03 -25.68 14.37
C SER A 429 -0.09 -26.53 13.78
N ASP A 430 -0.04 -27.86 13.95
CA ASP A 430 -1.08 -28.78 13.47
C ASP A 430 -2.35 -28.65 14.32
N LYS A 431 -3.43 -28.14 13.71
CA LYS A 431 -4.71 -27.91 14.39
C LYS A 431 -5.33 -29.17 14.95
N THR A 432 -5.20 -30.32 14.28
CA THR A 432 -5.77 -31.58 14.76
C THR A 432 -5.05 -32.05 16.03
N ILE A 433 -3.73 -31.93 16.07
CA ILE A 433 -2.94 -32.23 17.27
C ILE A 433 -3.28 -31.25 18.40
N GLN A 434 -3.37 -29.95 18.11
CA GLN A 434 -3.75 -28.92 19.08
C GLN A 434 -5.09 -29.23 19.75
N THR A 435 -6.16 -29.41 18.96
CA THR A 435 -7.51 -29.66 19.47
C THR A 435 -7.56 -30.97 20.26
N THR A 436 -7.01 -32.06 19.71
CA THR A 436 -7.06 -33.38 20.36
C THR A 436 -6.33 -33.38 21.70
N THR A 437 -5.16 -32.72 21.77
CA THR A 437 -4.37 -32.66 23.00
C THR A 437 -5.05 -31.77 24.04
N TRP A 438 -5.56 -30.60 23.65
CA TRP A 438 -6.30 -29.71 24.55
C TRP A 438 -7.55 -30.39 25.13
N ASP A 439 -8.37 -31.04 24.30
CA ASP A 439 -9.57 -31.74 24.76
C ASP A 439 -9.26 -32.85 25.77
N SER A 440 -8.10 -33.51 25.60
CA SER A 440 -7.63 -34.54 26.53
C SER A 440 -7.13 -34.00 27.86
N LEU A 441 -6.80 -32.71 27.98
CA LEU A 441 -6.16 -32.13 29.17
C LEU A 441 -7.04 -31.09 29.88
N LYS A 442 -7.95 -30.42 29.16
CA LYS A 442 -8.72 -29.27 29.68
C LYS A 442 -9.52 -29.58 30.94
N HIS A 443 -9.97 -30.82 31.12
CA HIS A 443 -10.69 -31.26 32.32
C HIS A 443 -9.83 -31.26 33.60
N PHE A 444 -8.51 -31.20 33.50
CA PHE A 444 -7.62 -30.99 34.66
C PHE A 444 -7.45 -29.51 35.03
N ALA A 445 -8.01 -28.60 34.23
CA ALA A 445 -7.97 -27.16 34.45
C ALA A 445 -9.30 -26.58 34.97
N GLU A 446 -10.31 -27.44 35.18
CA GLU A 446 -11.54 -27.18 35.93
C GLU A 446 -11.32 -27.44 37.43
#